data_AF-A0A7R9MPE1-F1
#
_entry.id   AF-A0A7R9MPE1-F1
#
_cell.length_a   1.000
_cell.length_b   1.000
_cell.length_c   1.000
_cell.angle_alpha   90.00
_cell.angle_beta   90.00
_cell.angle_gamma   90.00
#
_symmetry.space_group_name_H-M   'P 1'
#
loop_
_entity.id
_entity.type
_entity.pdbx_description
1 polymer ?
#
loop_
_entity_poly.entity_id
_entity_poly.type
_entity_poly.pdbx_seq_one_letter_code
_entity_poly.pdbx_strand_id
1 'polypeptide(L)'
;MSDQRFDLMVILLCLCINLVEFCPQMRDLVVASDSKLKDLIELLFKRIEEAQRTEQQTDELLESHEKVQMTEAMRDSLLHTMLSQSGNHMEHSIIAACIALLLGCTIQDNMRYTNIVRSNLPNLSFDPLVEVLQKLRDFAYLADIMTKKGKERVDRIIQVFKSS
;
A
#
# COMPACT_ATOMS: atom_id res chain seq x y z
N MET A 1 -0.73 -10.42 18.85
CA MET A 1 -0.10 -9.09 19.03
C MET A 1 0.29 -8.43 17.70
N SER A 2 0.48 -9.17 16.60
CA SER A 2 0.71 -8.64 15.24
C SER A 2 -0.51 -7.92 14.67
N ASP A 3 -1.69 -8.54 14.75
CA ASP A 3 -2.90 -8.08 14.03
C ASP A 3 -3.40 -6.73 14.55
N GLN A 4 -3.35 -6.51 15.87
CA GLN A 4 -3.69 -5.23 16.49
C GLN A 4 -2.78 -4.07 16.02
N ARG A 5 -1.54 -4.35 15.60
CA ARG A 5 -0.64 -3.32 15.08
C ARG A 5 -1.02 -2.92 13.66
N PHE A 6 -1.39 -3.90 12.82
CA PHE A 6 -1.89 -3.63 11.48
C PHE A 6 -3.16 -2.78 11.54
N ASP A 7 -4.16 -3.19 12.31
CA ASP A 7 -5.43 -2.47 12.45
C ASP A 7 -5.21 -1.01 12.89
N LEU A 8 -4.38 -0.81 13.92
CA LEU A 8 -4.07 0.52 14.41
C LEU A 8 -3.34 1.37 13.36
N MET A 9 -2.38 0.79 12.63
CA MET A 9 -1.67 1.49 11.56
C MET A 9 -2.62 1.93 10.44
N VAL A 10 -3.52 1.05 9.99
CA VAL A 10 -4.50 1.38 8.95
C VAL A 10 -5.46 2.48 9.41
N ILE A 11 -5.93 2.41 10.66
CA ILE A 11 -6.80 3.45 11.23
C ILE A 11 -6.07 4.80 11.29
N LEU A 12 -4.82 4.82 11.76
CA LEU A 12 -4.01 6.04 11.85
C LEU A 12 -3.72 6.61 10.45
N LEU A 13 -3.37 5.77 9.47
CA LEU A 13 -3.14 6.21 8.10
C LEU A 13 -4.42 6.75 7.46
N CYS A 14 -5.57 6.08 7.65
CA CYS A 14 -6.87 6.57 7.19
C CYS A 14 -7.21 7.94 7.77
N LEU A 15 -6.94 8.14 9.07
CA LEU A 15 -7.10 9.45 9.71
C LEU A 15 -6.18 10.49 9.08
N CYS A 16 -4.89 10.19 8.91
CA CYS A 16 -3.93 11.08 8.27
C CYS A 16 -4.33 11.45 6.83
N ILE A 17 -4.80 10.49 6.03
CA ILE A 17 -5.30 10.74 4.67
C ILE A 17 -6.43 11.76 4.72
N ASN A 18 -7.42 11.56 5.60
CA ASN A 18 -8.54 12.49 5.73
C ASN A 18 -8.07 13.88 6.19
N LEU A 19 -7.14 13.95 7.16
CA LEU A 19 -6.61 15.23 7.63
C LEU A 19 -5.86 15.99 6.53
N VAL A 20 -5.00 15.32 5.76
CA VAL A 20 -4.24 15.93 4.64
C VAL A 20 -5.17 16.31 3.48
N GLU A 21 -6.22 15.53 3.24
CA GLU A 21 -7.21 15.80 2.20
C GLU A 21 -7.98 17.11 2.50
N PHE A 22 -8.46 17.28 3.74
CA PHE A 22 -9.32 18.41 4.12
C PHE A 22 -8.62 19.59 4.81
N CYS A 23 -7.37 19.44 5.25
CA CYS A 23 -6.62 20.48 5.95
C CYS A 23 -5.27 20.77 5.25
N PRO A 24 -5.14 21.88 4.50
CA PRO A 24 -3.90 22.25 3.82
C PRO A 24 -2.70 22.39 4.76
N GLN A 25 -2.91 22.87 5.98
CA GLN A 25 -1.85 23.01 7.00
C GLN A 25 -1.25 21.65 7.40
N MET A 26 -2.03 20.58 7.29
CA MET A 26 -1.53 19.23 7.55
C MET A 26 -0.59 18.78 6.43
N ARG A 27 -0.80 19.23 5.19
CA ARG A 27 0.12 18.96 4.07
C ARG A 27 1.48 19.58 4.35
N ASP A 28 1.51 20.82 4.84
CA ASP A 28 2.74 21.49 5.28
C ASP A 28 3.48 20.67 6.33
N LEU A 29 2.77 20.11 7.31
CA LEU A 29 3.40 19.30 8.36
C LEU A 29 4.07 18.03 7.81
N VAL A 30 3.48 17.40 6.80
CA VAL A 30 4.04 16.20 6.14
C VAL A 30 5.34 16.54 5.41
N VAL A 31 5.39 17.65 4.66
CA VAL A 31 6.59 18.05 3.90
C VAL A 31 7.59 18.89 4.70
N ALA A 32 7.22 19.46 5.85
CA ALA A 32 8.10 20.31 6.65
C ALA A 32 9.25 19.53 7.31
N SER A 33 9.02 18.26 7.66
CA SER A 33 10.04 17.38 8.21
C SER A 33 10.56 16.44 7.12
N ASP A 34 11.69 16.80 6.51
CA ASP A 34 12.38 15.97 5.51
C ASP A 34 12.67 14.55 6.05
N SER A 35 13.06 14.43 7.32
CA SER A 35 13.26 13.13 7.97
C SER A 35 11.99 12.29 8.02
N LYS A 36 10.86 12.85 8.46
CA LYS A 36 9.58 12.12 8.55
C LYS A 36 9.06 11.72 7.19
N LEU A 37 9.23 12.57 6.18
CA LEU A 37 8.86 12.25 4.81
C LEU A 37 9.70 11.08 4.27
N LYS A 38 11.02 11.09 4.53
CA LYS A 38 11.91 9.99 4.19
C LYS A 38 11.51 8.69 4.91
N ASP A 39 11.26 8.75 6.21
CA ASP A 39 10.81 7.58 6.99
C ASP A 39 9.50 7.01 6.43
N LEU A 40 8.57 7.87 5.99
CA LEU A 40 7.30 7.44 5.39
C LEU A 40 7.50 6.78 4.02
N ILE A 41 8.39 7.33 3.19
CA ILE A 41 8.73 6.76 1.88
C ILE A 41 9.51 5.45 2.06
N GLU A 42 10.45 5.38 3.00
CA GLU A 42 11.15 4.14 3.33
C GLU A 42 10.17 3.07 3.80
N LEU A 43 9.22 3.43 4.68
CA LEU A 43 8.17 2.53 5.11
C LEU A 43 7.31 2.05 3.93
N LEU A 44 6.93 2.92 3.00
CA LEU A 44 6.20 2.55 1.79
C LEU A 44 6.95 1.47 1.00
N PHE A 45 8.20 1.73 0.63
CA PHE A 45 8.98 0.79 -0.20
C PHE A 45 9.30 -0.51 0.53
N LYS A 46 9.54 -0.44 1.84
CA LYS A 46 9.67 -1.63 2.68
C LYS A 46 8.40 -2.49 2.61
N ARG A 47 7.21 -1.90 2.68
CA ARG A 47 5.95 -2.64 2.57
C ARG A 47 5.71 -3.21 1.17
N ILE A 48 6.11 -2.49 0.13
CA ILE A 48 6.07 -3.02 -1.25
C ILE A 48 6.96 -4.26 -1.37
N GLU A 49 8.19 -4.20 -0.88
CA GLU A 49 9.12 -5.33 -0.92
C GLU A 49 8.62 -6.52 -0.08
N GLU A 50 8.09 -6.27 1.13
CA GLU A 50 7.52 -7.31 1.99
C GLU A 50 6.31 -8.00 1.35
N ALA A 51 5.45 -7.24 0.67
CA ALA A 51 4.34 -7.79 -0.11
C ALA A 51 4.87 -8.70 -1.24
N GLN A 52 5.77 -8.19 -2.07
CA GLN A 52 6.36 -8.94 -3.19
C GLN A 52 7.07 -10.22 -2.73
N ARG A 53 7.82 -10.16 -1.63
CA ARG A 53 8.48 -11.33 -1.05
C ARG A 53 7.47 -12.38 -0.60
N THR A 54 6.37 -11.95 0.02
CA THR A 54 5.32 -12.86 0.48
C THR A 54 4.60 -13.52 -0.70
N GLU A 55 4.35 -12.77 -1.78
CA GLU A 55 3.81 -13.28 -3.04
C GLU A 55 4.73 -14.36 -3.64
N GLN A 56 6.02 -14.06 -3.82
CA GLN A 56 7.02 -15.00 -4.33
C GLN A 56 7.13 -16.28 -3.49
N GLN A 57 7.17 -16.15 -2.16
CA GLN A 57 7.21 -17.30 -1.26
C GLN A 57 5.96 -18.19 -1.36
N THR A 58 4.80 -17.60 -1.65
CA THR A 58 3.56 -18.35 -1.83
C THR A 58 3.58 -19.11 -3.16
N ASP A 59 4.08 -18.48 -4.21
CA ASP A 59 4.22 -19.11 -5.54
C ASP A 59 5.22 -20.28 -5.52
N GLU A 60 6.40 -20.10 -4.92
CA GLU A 60 7.39 -21.17 -4.75
C GLU A 60 6.82 -22.35 -3.92
N LEU A 61 6.02 -22.03 -2.90
CA LEU A 61 5.36 -23.04 -2.07
C LEU A 61 4.30 -23.81 -2.85
N LEU A 62 3.54 -23.15 -3.73
CA LEU A 62 2.58 -23.79 -4.64
C LEU A 62 3.29 -24.73 -5.62
N GLU A 63 4.32 -24.24 -6.31
CA GLU A 63 5.06 -25.01 -7.33
C GLU A 63 5.74 -26.25 -6.75
N SER A 64 6.33 -26.14 -5.55
CA SER A 64 6.99 -27.26 -4.88
C SER A 64 6.05 -28.40 -4.50
N HIS A 65 4.76 -28.12 -4.32
CA HIS A 65 3.75 -29.09 -3.91
C HIS A 65 2.84 -29.56 -5.07
N GLU A 66 2.96 -28.96 -6.25
CA GLU A 66 2.12 -29.26 -7.43
C GLU A 66 2.34 -30.69 -7.98
N LYS A 67 3.56 -31.25 -7.81
CA LYS A 67 3.96 -32.56 -8.35
C LYS A 67 3.98 -33.68 -7.31
N VAL A 68 3.63 -33.41 -6.06
CA VAL A 68 3.75 -34.37 -4.95
C VAL A 68 2.37 -34.93 -4.58
N GLN A 69 2.24 -36.26 -4.48
CA GLN A 69 1.06 -36.86 -3.87
C GLN A 69 1.02 -36.50 -2.38
N MET A 70 0.15 -35.57 -2.02
CA MET A 70 -0.04 -35.13 -0.64
C MET A 70 -1.13 -35.91 0.08
N THR A 71 -0.87 -36.22 1.34
CA THR A 71 -1.91 -36.67 2.27
C THR A 71 -2.88 -35.52 2.61
N GLU A 72 -4.07 -35.86 3.10
CA GLU A 72 -5.08 -34.87 3.51
C GLU A 72 -4.55 -33.91 4.59
N ALA A 73 -3.85 -34.42 5.60
CA ALA A 73 -3.21 -33.60 6.64
C ALA A 73 -2.13 -32.64 6.08
N MET A 74 -1.36 -33.07 5.07
CA MET A 74 -0.40 -32.20 4.41
C MET A 74 -1.11 -31.11 3.60
N ARG A 75 -2.26 -31.43 2.99
CA ARG A 75 -3.06 -30.47 2.22
C ARG A 75 -3.66 -29.41 3.14
N ASP A 76 -4.22 -29.79 4.27
CA ASP A 76 -4.75 -28.83 5.24
C ASP A 76 -3.66 -27.91 5.79
N SER A 77 -2.48 -28.45 6.12
CA SER A 77 -1.34 -27.64 6.56
C SER A 77 -0.87 -26.66 5.49
N LEU A 78 -0.86 -27.08 4.22
CA LEU A 78 -0.47 -26.24 3.09
C LEU A 78 -1.48 -25.10 2.89
N LEU A 79 -2.76 -25.41 2.93
CA LEU A 79 -3.85 -24.43 2.83
C LEU A 79 -3.76 -23.40 3.96
N HIS A 80 -3.56 -23.83 5.20
CA HIS A 80 -3.38 -22.90 6.33
C HIS A 80 -2.18 -21.98 6.16
N THR A 81 -1.07 -22.49 5.61
CA THR A 81 0.13 -21.70 5.35
C THR A 81 -0.12 -20.66 4.27
N MET A 82 -0.76 -21.04 3.17
CA MET A 82 -1.11 -20.14 2.07
C MET A 82 -2.09 -19.06 2.49
N LEU A 83 -3.10 -19.40 3.30
CA LEU A 83 -4.04 -18.42 3.85
C LEU A 83 -3.32 -17.39 4.74
N SER A 84 -2.40 -17.85 5.58
CA SER A 84 -1.59 -16.97 6.43
C SER A 84 -0.68 -16.05 5.60
N GLN A 85 -0.01 -16.59 4.58
CA GLN A 85 0.83 -15.80 3.67
C GLN A 85 0.00 -14.76 2.88
N SER A 86 -1.17 -15.16 2.37
CA SER A 86 -2.09 -14.24 1.70
C SER A 86 -2.53 -13.10 2.63
N GLY A 87 -2.82 -13.41 3.89
CA GLY A 87 -3.12 -12.40 4.92
C GLY A 87 -1.98 -11.39 5.09
N ASN A 88 -0.75 -11.86 5.28
CA ASN A 88 0.42 -10.99 5.41
C ASN A 88 0.65 -10.14 4.15
N HIS A 89 0.54 -10.73 2.96
CA HIS A 89 0.63 -10.00 1.70
C HIS A 89 -0.40 -8.86 1.62
N MET A 90 -1.64 -9.14 2.03
CA MET A 90 -2.70 -8.14 2.07
C MET A 90 -2.40 -7.01 3.06
N GLU A 91 -1.88 -7.33 4.25
CA GLU A 91 -1.52 -6.31 5.23
C GLU A 91 -0.45 -5.35 4.69
N HIS A 92 0.62 -5.90 4.11
CA HIS A 92 1.69 -5.11 3.50
C HIS A 92 1.16 -4.25 2.35
N SER A 93 0.34 -4.83 1.47
CA SER A 93 -0.26 -4.15 0.32
C SER A 93 -1.18 -3.00 0.74
N ILE A 94 -2.01 -3.20 1.76
CA ILE A 94 -2.94 -2.17 2.26
C ILE A 94 -2.16 -1.01 2.90
N ILE A 95 -1.15 -1.29 3.73
CA ILE A 95 -0.34 -0.23 4.33
C ILE A 95 0.37 0.59 3.24
N ALA A 96 0.99 -0.08 2.26
CA ALA A 96 1.64 0.60 1.13
C ALA A 96 0.66 1.51 0.39
N ALA A 97 -0.54 1.01 0.10
CA ALA A 97 -1.56 1.78 -0.61
C ALA A 97 -2.09 2.97 0.20
N CYS A 98 -2.26 2.82 1.52
CA CYS A 98 -2.62 3.93 2.40
C CYS A 98 -1.54 5.02 2.43
N ILE A 99 -0.26 4.64 2.47
CA ILE A 99 0.84 5.62 2.41
C ILE A 99 0.90 6.30 1.04
N ALA A 100 0.72 5.55 -0.05
CA ALA A 100 0.65 6.12 -1.40
C ALA A 100 -0.52 7.11 -1.54
N LEU A 101 -1.71 6.80 -0.98
CA LEU A 101 -2.83 7.74 -0.93
C LEU A 101 -2.50 9.00 -0.13
N LEU A 102 -1.84 8.85 1.03
CA LEU A 102 -1.42 9.97 1.86
C LEU A 102 -0.48 10.92 1.11
N LEU A 103 0.54 10.37 0.43
CA LEU A 103 1.46 11.14 -0.41
C LEU A 103 0.74 11.82 -1.57
N GLY A 104 -0.19 11.11 -2.22
CA GLY A 104 -0.99 11.66 -3.31
C GLY A 104 -1.88 12.82 -2.87
N CYS A 105 -2.58 12.69 -1.75
CA CYS A 105 -3.35 13.78 -1.14
C CYS A 105 -2.47 14.96 -0.72
N THR A 106 -1.22 14.69 -0.30
CA THR A 106 -0.26 15.73 0.08
C THR A 106 0.13 16.57 -1.12
N ILE A 107 0.46 15.96 -2.25
CA ILE A 107 0.95 16.69 -3.43
C ILE A 107 -0.17 17.30 -4.28
N GLN A 108 -1.42 16.88 -4.09
CA GLN A 108 -2.56 17.29 -4.92
C GLN A 108 -2.66 18.82 -5.00
N ASP A 109 -2.75 19.32 -6.24
CA ASP A 109 -2.86 20.75 -6.58
C ASP A 109 -1.67 21.61 -6.09
N ASN A 110 -0.51 21.00 -5.80
CA ASN A 110 0.68 21.70 -5.32
C ASN A 110 2.00 21.17 -5.93
N MET A 111 2.50 21.90 -6.93
CA MET A 111 3.75 21.55 -7.62
C MET A 111 4.99 21.58 -6.72
N ARG A 112 5.03 22.47 -5.72
CA ARG A 112 6.15 22.53 -4.76
C ARG A 112 6.23 21.24 -3.95
N TYR A 113 5.11 20.77 -3.41
CA TYR A 113 5.06 19.51 -2.67
C TYR A 113 5.35 18.31 -3.58
N THR A 114 4.85 18.35 -4.82
CA THR A 114 5.16 17.35 -5.85
C THR A 114 6.67 17.17 -6.01
N ASN A 115 7.41 18.27 -6.18
CA ASN A 115 8.86 18.24 -6.33
C ASN A 115 9.59 17.75 -5.06
N ILE A 116 9.14 18.15 -3.87
CA ILE A 116 9.73 17.69 -2.60
C ILE A 116 9.54 16.18 -2.43
N VAL A 117 8.33 15.68 -2.63
CA VAL A 117 8.04 14.24 -2.51
C VAL A 117 8.81 13.46 -3.57
N ARG A 118 8.78 13.90 -4.84
CA ARG A 118 9.54 13.28 -5.92
C ARG A 118 11.04 13.17 -5.62
N SER A 119 11.63 14.24 -5.08
CA SER A 119 13.07 14.29 -4.76
C SER A 119 13.49 13.27 -3.70
N ASN A 120 12.53 12.76 -2.93
CA ASN A 120 12.73 11.73 -1.92
C ASN A 120 12.36 10.33 -2.40
N LEU A 121 11.72 10.18 -3.57
CA LEU A 121 11.37 8.89 -4.13
C LEU A 121 12.57 8.24 -4.82
N PRO A 122 12.71 6.89 -4.72
CA PRO A 122 13.63 6.14 -5.56
C PRO A 122 13.36 6.44 -7.04
N ASN A 123 14.43 6.64 -7.81
CA ASN A 123 14.38 6.94 -9.25
C ASN A 123 13.57 8.20 -9.61
N LEU A 124 13.22 9.06 -8.64
CA LEU A 124 12.42 10.26 -8.84
C LEU A 124 11.08 9.98 -9.56
N SER A 125 10.52 8.78 -9.40
CA SER A 125 9.31 8.33 -10.10
C SER A 125 8.17 7.99 -9.15
N PHE A 126 6.95 8.34 -9.57
CA PHE A 126 5.70 7.96 -8.91
C PHE A 126 5.14 6.62 -9.42
N ASP A 127 5.77 5.97 -10.41
CA ASP A 127 5.27 4.72 -11.01
C ASP A 127 4.99 3.62 -9.97
N PRO A 128 5.86 3.36 -8.97
CA PRO A 128 5.56 2.34 -7.96
C PRO A 128 4.29 2.67 -7.14
N LEU A 129 4.02 3.96 -6.89
CA LEU A 129 2.82 4.39 -6.17
C LEU A 129 1.58 4.20 -7.03
N VAL A 130 1.68 4.46 -8.34
CA VAL A 130 0.60 4.21 -9.29
C VAL A 130 0.25 2.71 -9.33
N GLU A 131 1.25 1.83 -9.43
CA GLU A 131 1.05 0.38 -9.44
C GLU A 131 0.36 -0.11 -8.15
N VAL A 132 0.83 0.35 -6.99
CA VAL A 132 0.23 0.01 -5.70
C VAL A 132 -1.24 0.44 -5.63
N LEU A 133 -1.57 1.66 -6.06
CA LEU A 133 -2.94 2.15 -6.05
C LEU A 133 -3.84 1.46 -7.07
N GLN A 134 -3.31 1.08 -8.23
CA GLN A 134 -4.04 0.27 -9.21
C GLN A 134 -4.39 -1.11 -8.64
N LYS A 135 -3.42 -1.80 -8.01
CA LYS A 135 -3.67 -3.07 -7.30
C LYS A 135 -4.73 -2.91 -6.21
N LEU A 136 -4.65 -1.87 -5.38
CA LEU A 136 -5.67 -1.59 -4.36
C LEU A 136 -7.05 -1.39 -4.98
N ARG A 137 -7.16 -0.59 -6.05
CA ARG A 137 -8.42 -0.32 -6.72
C ARG A 137 -9.05 -1.59 -7.28
N ASP A 138 -8.25 -2.40 -7.97
CA ASP A 138 -8.73 -3.61 -8.61
C ASP A 138 -9.17 -4.64 -7.54
N PHE A 139 -8.42 -4.79 -6.46
CA PHE A 139 -8.82 -5.58 -5.29
C PHE A 139 -10.13 -5.07 -4.66
N ALA A 140 -10.22 -3.76 -4.40
CA ALA A 140 -11.39 -3.16 -3.75
C ALA A 140 -12.65 -3.23 -4.63
N TYR A 141 -12.49 -3.24 -5.94
CA TYR A 141 -13.56 -3.50 -6.90
C TYR A 141 -14.03 -4.96 -6.81
N LEU A 142 -13.10 -5.93 -6.82
CA LEU A 142 -13.42 -7.35 -6.76
C LEU A 142 -14.07 -7.76 -5.43
N ALA A 143 -13.60 -7.22 -4.32
CA ALA A 143 -14.12 -7.53 -2.99
C ALA A 143 -15.38 -6.73 -2.62
N ASP A 144 -15.77 -5.74 -3.43
CA ASP A 144 -16.87 -4.79 -3.19
C ASP A 144 -16.84 -4.10 -1.80
N ILE A 145 -15.63 -3.79 -1.32
CA ILE A 145 -15.42 -3.24 0.03
C ILE A 145 -15.30 -1.71 0.06
N MET A 146 -15.34 -1.05 -1.11
CA MET A 146 -15.05 0.38 -1.21
C MET A 146 -16.24 1.19 -1.70
N THR A 147 -16.54 2.26 -0.97
CA THR A 147 -17.61 3.21 -1.34
C THR A 147 -17.31 3.88 -2.68
N LYS A 148 -18.36 4.38 -3.36
CA LYS A 148 -18.22 5.16 -4.60
C LYS A 148 -17.21 6.31 -4.46
N LYS A 149 -17.30 7.09 -3.38
CA LYS A 149 -16.37 8.20 -3.09
C LYS A 149 -14.94 7.71 -2.86
N GLY A 150 -14.77 6.55 -2.24
CA GLY A 150 -13.46 5.92 -2.07
C GLY A 150 -12.82 5.58 -3.42
N LYS A 151 -13.60 4.96 -4.33
CA LYS A 151 -13.16 4.64 -5.70
C LYS A 151 -12.73 5.89 -6.46
N GLU A 152 -13.58 6.92 -6.46
CA GLU A 152 -13.30 8.23 -7.08
C GLU A 152 -12.03 8.89 -6.52
N ARG A 153 -11.78 8.79 -5.21
CA ARG A 153 -10.57 9.32 -4.58
C ARG A 153 -9.32 8.58 -5.06
N VAL A 154 -9.33 7.26 -5.10
CA VAL A 154 -8.19 6.45 -5.58
C VAL A 154 -7.88 6.78 -7.04
N ASP A 155 -8.90 6.81 -7.90
CA ASP A 155 -8.71 7.15 -9.32
C ASP A 155 -8.16 8.57 -9.49
N ARG A 156 -8.67 9.55 -8.74
CA ARG A 156 -8.15 10.93 -8.76
C ARG A 156 -6.67 10.99 -8.40
N ILE A 157 -6.26 10.30 -7.34
CA ILE A 157 -4.86 10.29 -6.90
C ILE A 157 -3.95 9.58 -7.92
N ILE A 158 -4.41 8.50 -8.55
CA ILE A 158 -3.69 7.87 -9.65
C ILE A 158 -3.45 8.87 -10.79
N GLN A 159 -4.45 9.69 -11.14
CA GLN A 159 -4.26 10.72 -12.16
C GLN A 159 -3.28 11.81 -11.73
N VAL A 160 -3.33 12.23 -10.46
CA VAL A 160 -2.35 13.19 -9.91
C VAL A 160 -0.93 12.67 -10.13
N PHE A 161 -0.64 11.43 -9.74
CA PHE A 161 0.69 10.84 -9.93
C PHE A 161 1.11 10.74 -11.39
N LYS A 162 0.20 10.34 -12.29
CA LYS A 162 0.49 10.24 -13.73
C LYS A 162 0.71 11.58 -14.41
N SER A 163 0.09 12.64 -13.89
CA SER A 163 0.21 14.00 -14.43
C SER A 163 1.37 14.80 -13.83
N SER A 164 1.95 14.30 -12.74
CA SER A 164 2.99 14.99 -11.98
C SER A 164 4.33 14.87 -12.66
#